data_AF-A0A7X6CVG4-F1
#
_entry.id   AF-A0A7X6CVG4-F1
#
_cell.length_a   1.000
_cell.length_b   1.000
_cell.length_c   1.000
_cell.angle_alpha   90.00
_cell.angle_beta   90.00
_cell.angle_gamma   90.00
#
_symmetry.space_group_name_H-M   'P 1'
#
loop_
_entity.id
_entity.type
_entity.pdbx_description
1 polymer ?
#
loop_
_entity_poly.entity_id
_entity_poly.type
_entity_poly.pdbx_seq_one_letter_code
_entity_poly.pdbx_strand_id
1 'polypeptide(L)'
;MIPLIGLLIGLILGLFLNIQIPAAYTSYVAVLILAALDSLVGGLLASLRKNFDIWLFVTGLLGNAVIAVALSALGDQLNIQLNLAAVFAFGVRIFNNFSAVRRLMLLRGRENSRLRRQLKQNARRTPVKDDVELNESDSKRQDDSTTAM
;
A
#
# COMPACT_ATOMS: atom_id res chain seq x y z
N MET A 1 10.24 0.14 5.29
CA MET A 1 10.19 0.34 3.82
C MET A 1 11.48 -0.06 3.11
N ILE A 2 12.66 0.18 3.70
CA ILE A 2 13.97 -0.20 3.14
C ILE A 2 14.00 -1.65 2.59
N PRO A 3 13.47 -2.68 3.29
CA PRO A 3 13.52 -4.07 2.80
C PRO A 3 12.66 -4.30 1.55
N LEU A 4 11.53 -3.60 1.44
CA LEU A 4 10.61 -3.72 0.31
C LEU A 4 11.27 -3.19 -0.97
N ILE A 5 12.00 -2.09 -0.85
CA ILE A 5 12.76 -1.48 -1.94
C ILE A 5 13.91 -2.39 -2.34
N GLY A 6 14.65 -2.93 -1.36
CA GLY A 6 15.74 -3.89 -1.61
C GLY A 6 15.24 -5.14 -2.35
N LEU A 7 14.09 -5.70 -1.93
CA LEU A 7 13.46 -6.84 -2.62
C LEU A 7 13.07 -6.48 -4.06
N LEU A 8 12.46 -5.31 -4.27
CA LEU A 8 12.05 -4.86 -5.59
C LEU A 8 13.25 -4.69 -6.53
N ILE A 9 14.33 -4.08 -6.04
CA ILE A 9 15.59 -3.93 -6.80
C ILE A 9 16.18 -5.31 -7.11
N GLY A 10 16.26 -6.21 -6.13
CA GLY A 10 16.79 -7.56 -6.34
C GLY A 10 15.99 -8.35 -7.37
N LEU A 11 14.65 -8.23 -7.35
CA LEU A 11 13.77 -8.87 -8.33
C LEU A 11 14.01 -8.31 -9.75
N ILE A 12 14.12 -6.98 -9.89
CA ILE A 12 14.37 -6.33 -11.17
C ILE A 12 15.75 -6.73 -11.70
N LEU A 13 16.79 -6.67 -10.88
CA LEU A 13 18.14 -7.10 -11.27
C LEU A 13 18.15 -8.58 -11.70
N GLY A 14 17.46 -9.45 -10.95
CA GLY A 14 17.28 -10.86 -11.28
C GLY A 14 16.65 -11.10 -12.66
N LEU A 15 15.70 -10.25 -13.07
CA LEU A 15 15.05 -10.34 -14.39
C LEU A 15 15.95 -9.87 -15.54
N PHE A 16 16.88 -8.93 -15.28
CA PHE A 16 17.84 -8.45 -16.28
C PHE A 16 19.06 -9.36 -16.44
N LEU A 17 19.32 -10.23 -15.46
CA LEU A 17 20.35 -11.25 -15.53
C LEU A 17 19.90 -12.33 -16.52
N ASN A 18 20.56 -12.40 -17.69
CA ASN A 18 20.33 -13.43 -18.71
C ASN A 18 20.98 -14.77 -18.30
N ILE A 19 20.62 -15.27 -17.12
CA ILE A 19 21.09 -16.56 -16.62
C ILE A 19 20.18 -17.64 -17.21
N GLN A 20 20.77 -18.56 -17.96
CA GLN A 20 20.05 -19.72 -18.46
C GLN A 20 19.79 -20.68 -17.29
N ILE A 21 18.53 -20.78 -16.89
CA ILE A 21 18.11 -21.69 -15.83
C ILE A 21 18.01 -23.11 -16.43
N PRO A 22 18.74 -24.11 -15.92
CA PRO A 22 18.60 -25.49 -16.38
C PRO A 22 17.17 -25.98 -16.17
N ALA A 23 16.66 -26.82 -17.09
CA ALA A 23 15.27 -27.29 -17.08
C ALA A 23 14.85 -27.94 -15.75
N ALA A 24 15.78 -28.60 -15.05
CA ALA A 24 15.54 -29.23 -13.75
C ALA A 24 15.18 -28.23 -12.64
N TYR A 25 15.61 -26.96 -12.73
CA TYR A 25 15.39 -25.95 -11.69
C TYR A 25 14.27 -24.97 -12.02
N THR A 26 13.72 -25.02 -13.24
CA THR A 26 12.72 -24.06 -13.73
C THR A 26 11.52 -23.95 -12.81
N SER A 27 10.93 -25.09 -12.41
CA SER A 27 9.77 -25.12 -11.52
C SER A 27 10.05 -24.51 -10.15
N TYR A 28 11.21 -24.83 -9.57
CA TYR A 28 11.64 -24.34 -8.26
C TYR A 28 11.84 -22.83 -8.25
N VAL A 29 12.53 -22.31 -9.27
CA VAL A 29 12.76 -20.87 -9.41
C VAL A 29 11.45 -20.14 -9.67
N ALA A 30 10.55 -20.70 -10.48
CA ALA A 30 9.24 -20.10 -10.74
C ALA A 30 8.41 -19.94 -9.46
N VAL A 31 8.29 -20.99 -8.63
CA VAL A 31 7.55 -20.89 -7.36
C VAL A 31 8.24 -19.99 -6.35
N LEU A 32 9.59 -19.94 -6.35
CA LEU A 32 10.37 -19.04 -5.51
C LEU A 32 10.11 -17.56 -5.84
N ILE A 33 10.15 -17.21 -7.13
CA ILE A 33 9.84 -15.86 -7.61
C ILE A 33 8.41 -15.50 -7.24
N LEU A 34 7.47 -16.43 -7.38
CA LEU A 34 6.07 -16.18 -7.04
C LEU A 34 5.89 -15.94 -5.53
N ALA A 35 6.58 -16.68 -4.68
CA ALA A 35 6.58 -16.47 -3.23
C ALA A 35 7.19 -15.11 -2.83
N ALA A 36 8.24 -14.68 -3.54
CA ALA A 36 8.82 -13.35 -3.37
C ALA A 36 7.85 -12.24 -3.79
N LEU A 37 7.13 -12.44 -4.90
CA LEU A 37 6.10 -11.51 -5.37
C LEU A 37 4.93 -11.39 -4.38
N ASP A 38 4.44 -12.52 -3.83
CA ASP A 38 3.40 -12.52 -2.80
C ASP A 38 3.81 -11.70 -1.58
N SER A 39 5.06 -11.88 -1.13
CA SER A 39 5.62 -11.13 0.00
C SER A 39 5.79 -9.65 -0.33
N LEU A 40 6.18 -9.29 -1.55
CA LEU A 40 6.24 -7.90 -2.03
C LEU A 40 4.86 -7.23 -1.96
N VAL A 41 3.81 -7.87 -2.47
CA VAL A 41 2.44 -7.31 -2.44
C VAL A 41 1.91 -7.25 -1.01
N GLY A 42 2.16 -8.27 -0.19
CA GLY A 42 1.80 -8.28 1.23
C GLY A 42 2.51 -7.17 2.02
N GLY A 43 3.81 -6.97 1.79
CA GLY A 43 4.60 -5.90 2.39
C GLY A 43 4.13 -4.51 1.95
N LEU A 44 3.75 -4.35 0.68
CA LEU A 44 3.12 -3.14 0.18
C LEU A 44 1.78 -2.88 0.88
N LEU A 45 0.94 -3.89 1.03
CA LEU A 45 -0.33 -3.78 1.75
C LEU A 45 -0.13 -3.33 3.21
N ALA A 46 0.83 -3.93 3.92
CA ALA A 46 1.17 -3.55 5.29
C ALA A 46 1.71 -2.11 5.37
N SER A 47 2.51 -1.69 4.38
CA SER A 47 2.94 -0.29 4.23
C SER A 47 1.76 0.66 4.12
N LEU A 48 0.82 0.34 3.21
CA LEU A 48 -0.38 1.16 3.04
C LEU A 48 -1.20 1.21 4.33
N ARG A 49 -1.25 0.14 5.11
CA ARG A 49 -1.96 0.10 6.40
C ARG A 49 -1.19 0.74 7.57
N LYS A 50 0.02 1.29 7.33
CA LYS A 50 0.90 1.86 8.37
C LYS A 50 1.25 0.88 9.50
N ASN A 51 1.24 -0.42 9.21
CA ASN A 51 1.56 -1.48 10.18
C ASN A 51 2.64 -2.42 9.64
N PHE A 52 3.58 -1.88 8.85
CA PHE A 52 4.69 -2.65 8.32
C PHE A 52 5.69 -2.97 9.42
N ASP A 53 5.91 -4.27 9.63
CA ASP A 53 6.96 -4.81 10.50
C ASP A 53 7.99 -5.54 9.64
N ILE A 54 9.28 -5.24 9.89
CA ILE A 54 10.40 -5.80 9.13
C ILE A 54 10.60 -7.29 9.39
N TRP A 55 10.47 -7.73 10.63
CA TRP A 55 10.66 -9.13 11.00
C TRP A 55 9.53 -9.98 10.43
N LEU A 56 8.29 -9.49 10.50
CA LEU A 56 7.15 -10.17 9.91
C LEU A 56 7.26 -10.28 8.38
N PHE A 57 7.79 -9.25 7.72
CA PHE A 57 8.07 -9.30 6.28
C PHE A 57 9.17 -10.30 5.92
N VAL A 58 10.32 -10.27 6.61
CA VAL A 58 11.46 -11.14 6.31
C VAL A 58 11.12 -12.60 6.58
N THR A 59 10.49 -12.89 7.72
CA THR A 59 10.03 -14.25 8.06
C THR A 59 8.97 -14.74 7.08
N GLY A 60 8.05 -13.87 6.67
CA GLY A 60 7.07 -14.18 5.62
C GLY A 60 7.74 -14.49 4.28
N LEU A 61 8.68 -13.67 3.84
CA LEU A 61 9.42 -13.85 2.58
C LEU A 61 10.18 -15.17 2.55
N LEU A 62 11.05 -15.39 3.54
CA LEU A 62 11.92 -16.56 3.60
C LEU A 62 11.11 -17.83 3.93
N GLY A 63 10.20 -17.77 4.89
CA GLY A 63 9.36 -18.90 5.27
C GLY A 63 8.48 -19.37 4.12
N ASN A 64 7.80 -18.44 3.43
CA ASN A 64 6.98 -18.79 2.29
C ASN A 64 7.82 -19.30 1.10
N ALA A 65 8.99 -18.71 0.85
CA ALA A 65 9.91 -19.17 -0.18
C ALA A 65 10.38 -20.62 0.07
N VAL A 66 10.79 -20.93 1.31
CA VAL A 66 11.19 -22.28 1.72
C VAL A 66 10.04 -23.25 1.54
N ILE A 67 8.84 -22.91 2.00
CA ILE A 67 7.65 -23.76 1.82
C ILE A 67 7.35 -23.98 0.33
N ALA A 68 7.43 -22.94 -0.51
CA ALA A 68 7.18 -23.05 -1.95
C ALA A 68 8.14 -24.04 -2.63
N VAL A 69 9.43 -23.88 -2.37
CA VAL A 69 10.49 -24.73 -2.93
C VAL A 69 10.37 -26.15 -2.38
N ALA A 70 10.13 -26.31 -1.08
CA ALA A 70 9.91 -27.62 -0.46
C ALA A 70 8.70 -28.34 -1.06
N LEU A 71 7.60 -27.62 -1.30
CA LEU A 71 6.40 -28.20 -1.89
C LEU A 71 6.65 -28.61 -3.36
N SER A 72 7.39 -27.82 -4.13
CA SER A 72 7.81 -28.22 -5.48
C SER A 72 8.73 -29.44 -5.45
N ALA A 73 9.70 -29.48 -4.52
CA ALA A 73 10.62 -30.61 -4.36
C ALA A 73 9.89 -31.91 -4.00
N LEU A 74 8.91 -31.82 -3.10
CA LEU A 74 8.07 -32.96 -2.74
C LEU A 74 7.23 -33.43 -3.92
N GLY A 75 6.72 -32.51 -4.76
CA GLY A 75 6.02 -32.86 -5.99
C GLY A 75 6.89 -33.70 -6.93
N ASP A 76 8.13 -33.27 -7.16
CA ASP A 76 9.08 -33.97 -8.02
C ASP A 76 9.42 -35.36 -7.48
N GLN A 77 9.61 -35.51 -6.16
CA GLN A 77 9.88 -36.82 -5.53
C GLN A 77 8.68 -37.77 -5.62
N LEU A 78 7.47 -37.24 -5.52
CA LEU A 78 6.23 -38.01 -5.59
C LEU A 78 5.72 -38.21 -7.02
N ASN A 79 6.41 -37.65 -8.02
CA ASN A 79 6.00 -37.66 -9.42
C ASN A 79 4.59 -37.04 -9.66
N ILE A 80 4.27 -35.98 -8.91
CA ILE A 80 3.01 -35.22 -9.02
C ILE A 80 3.28 -33.72 -9.20
N GLN A 81 2.33 -33.00 -9.80
CA GLN A 81 2.46 -31.56 -10.09
C GLN A 81 2.13 -30.67 -8.87
N LEU A 82 2.83 -30.89 -7.75
CA LEU A 82 2.59 -30.15 -6.51
C LEU A 82 3.05 -28.69 -6.58
N ASN A 83 3.96 -28.38 -7.51
CA ASN A 83 4.31 -27.01 -7.89
C ASN A 83 3.08 -26.18 -8.30
N LEU A 84 2.09 -26.78 -8.99
CA LEU A 84 0.87 -26.08 -9.40
C LEU A 84 -0.01 -25.72 -8.20
N ALA A 85 -0.05 -26.56 -7.17
CA ALA A 85 -0.75 -26.26 -5.92
C ALA A 85 -0.11 -25.06 -5.20
N ALA A 86 1.23 -24.99 -5.17
CA ALA A 86 1.93 -23.82 -4.67
C ALA A 86 1.55 -22.58 -5.50
N VAL A 87 1.67 -22.65 -6.83
CA VAL A 87 1.32 -21.54 -7.74
C VAL A 87 -0.09 -21.03 -7.49
N PHE A 88 -1.06 -21.93 -7.34
CA PHE A 88 -2.44 -21.57 -7.06
C PHE A 88 -2.61 -20.88 -5.71
N ALA A 89 -2.04 -21.45 -4.64
CA ALA A 89 -2.12 -20.87 -3.30
C ALA A 89 -1.49 -19.47 -3.23
N PHE A 90 -0.29 -19.30 -3.79
CA PHE A 90 0.37 -18.00 -3.90
C PHE A 90 -0.42 -17.03 -4.78
N GLY A 91 -0.93 -17.49 -5.93
CA GLY A 91 -1.74 -16.68 -6.83
C GLY A 91 -2.98 -16.11 -6.16
N VAL A 92 -3.73 -16.94 -5.42
CA VAL A 92 -4.89 -16.48 -4.64
C VAL A 92 -4.48 -15.43 -3.61
N ARG A 93 -3.37 -15.62 -2.88
CA ARG A 93 -2.88 -14.64 -1.92
C ARG A 93 -2.48 -13.31 -2.57
N ILE A 94 -1.79 -13.36 -3.70
CA ILE A 94 -1.44 -12.18 -4.49
C ILE A 94 -2.69 -11.40 -4.89
N PHE A 95 -3.70 -12.07 -5.47
CA PHE A 95 -4.94 -11.41 -5.88
C PHE A 95 -5.72 -10.80 -4.71
N ASN A 96 -5.74 -11.49 -3.56
CA ASN A 96 -6.38 -10.98 -2.34
C ASN A 96 -5.66 -9.73 -1.82
N ASN A 97 -4.32 -9.79 -1.73
CA ASN A 97 -3.50 -8.66 -1.30
C ASN A 97 -3.65 -7.47 -2.26
N PHE A 98 -3.61 -7.72 -3.57
CA PHE A 98 -3.84 -6.69 -4.60
C PHE A 98 -5.22 -6.05 -4.47
N SER A 99 -6.27 -6.85 -4.27
CA SER A 99 -7.64 -6.36 -4.08
C SER A 99 -7.73 -5.42 -2.87
N ALA A 100 -7.05 -5.75 -1.78
CA ALA A 100 -6.97 -4.91 -0.59
C ALA A 100 -6.19 -3.61 -0.83
N VAL A 101 -5.05 -3.67 -1.53
CA VAL A 101 -4.25 -2.49 -1.92
C VAL A 101 -5.10 -1.54 -2.76
N ARG A 102 -5.73 -2.05 -3.84
CA ARG A 102 -6.63 -1.28 -4.71
C ARG A 102 -7.72 -0.58 -3.90
N ARG A 103 -8.37 -1.32 -2.98
CA ARG A 103 -9.44 -0.77 -2.13
C ARG A 103 -8.94 0.38 -1.25
N LEU A 104 -7.79 0.22 -0.59
CA LEU A 104 -7.21 1.25 0.28
C LEU A 104 -6.81 2.51 -0.49
N MET A 105 -6.22 2.34 -1.68
CA MET A 105 -5.84 3.47 -2.55
C MET A 105 -7.07 4.28 -2.98
N LEU A 106 -8.15 3.60 -3.39
CA LEU A 106 -9.41 4.24 -3.78
C LEU A 106 -10.08 5.00 -2.63
N LEU A 107 -10.13 4.41 -1.43
CA LEU A 107 -10.73 5.04 -0.26
C LEU A 107 -9.98 6.33 0.13
N ARG A 108 -8.64 6.29 0.17
CA ARG A 108 -7.82 7.47 0.44
C ARG A 108 -7.99 8.58 -0.60
N GLY A 109 -8.08 8.22 -1.88
CA GLY A 109 -8.33 9.19 -2.94
C GLY A 109 -9.66 9.94 -2.79
N ARG A 110 -10.71 9.24 -2.36
CA ARG A 110 -12.04 9.83 -2.11
C ARG A 110 -12.04 10.78 -0.91
N GLU A 111 -11.37 10.41 0.18
CA GLU A 111 -11.26 11.24 1.38
C GLU A 111 -10.56 12.57 1.09
N ASN A 112 -9.41 12.53 0.42
CA ASN A 112 -8.66 13.73 0.02
C ASN A 112 -9.49 14.68 -0.86
N SER A 113 -10.36 14.13 -1.71
CA SER A 113 -11.25 14.92 -2.56
C SER A 113 -12.35 15.62 -1.77
N ARG A 114 -12.86 15.00 -0.69
CA ARG A 114 -13.85 15.61 0.21
C ARG A 114 -13.22 16.71 1.05
N LEU A 115 -12.04 16.47 1.63
CA LEU A 115 -11.30 17.46 2.40
C LEU A 115 -10.99 18.72 1.58
N ARG A 116 -10.51 18.56 0.34
CA ARG A 116 -10.26 19.70 -0.56
C ARG A 116 -11.52 20.53 -0.88
N ARG A 117 -12.69 19.88 -0.98
CA ARG A 117 -13.97 20.59 -1.19
C ARG A 117 -14.38 21.37 0.06
N GLN A 118 -14.21 20.79 1.25
CA GLN A 118 -14.49 21.48 2.52
C GLN A 118 -13.55 22.66 2.75
N LEU A 119 -12.24 22.50 2.49
CA LEU A 119 -11.27 23.60 2.59
C LEU A 119 -11.61 24.76 1.65
N LYS A 120 -11.98 24.47 0.39
CA LYS A 120 -12.45 25.50 -0.55
C LYS A 120 -13.74 26.18 -0.10
N GLN A 121 -14.63 25.47 0.59
CA GLN A 121 -15.88 26.03 1.10
C GLN A 121 -15.66 26.89 2.35
N ASN A 122 -14.77 26.48 3.26
CA ASN A 122 -14.40 27.24 4.45
C ASN A 122 -13.59 28.49 4.09
N ALA A 123 -12.65 28.40 3.14
CA ALA A 123 -11.90 29.55 2.63
C ALA A 123 -12.77 30.57 1.86
N ARG A 124 -13.99 30.20 1.46
CA ARG A 124 -15.00 31.13 0.93
C ARG A 124 -15.86 31.78 2.03
N ARG A 125 -15.78 31.32 3.28
CA ARG A 125 -16.56 31.84 4.42
C ARG A 125 -15.78 32.84 5.29
N THR A 126 -14.45 32.89 5.19
CA THR A 126 -13.54 33.84 5.86
C THR A 126 -12.78 34.58 4.74
N PRO A 127 -13.05 35.87 4.38
CA PRO A 127 -12.93 37.07 5.21
C PRO A 127 -13.86 38.24 4.75
N VAL A 128 -15.14 38.24 5.15
CA VAL A 128 -16.01 39.41 4.93
C VAL A 128 -16.95 39.62 6.11
N LYS A 129 -17.35 38.56 6.82
CA LYS A 129 -18.33 38.70 7.90
C LYS A 129 -17.72 39.23 9.19
N ASP A 130 -16.53 38.74 9.58
CA ASP A 130 -15.93 39.10 10.87
C ASP A 130 -15.47 40.58 10.91
N ASP A 131 -14.96 41.11 9.79
CA ASP A 131 -14.52 42.52 9.69
C ASP A 131 -15.72 43.50 9.58
N VAL A 132 -16.84 43.05 9.00
CA VAL A 132 -18.08 43.83 8.92
C VAL A 132 -18.79 43.85 10.28
N GLU A 133 -18.80 42.73 11.02
CA GLU A 133 -19.44 42.64 12.33
C GLU A 133 -18.63 43.41 13.41
N LEU A 134 -17.29 43.46 13.29
CA LEU A 134 -16.43 44.34 14.10
C LEU A 134 -16.63 45.82 13.76
N ASN A 135 -16.67 46.20 12.48
CA ASN A 135 -16.91 47.61 12.09
C ASN A 135 -18.34 48.09 12.41
N GLU A 136 -19.37 47.24 12.29
CA GLU A 136 -20.74 47.61 12.66
C GLU A 136 -20.92 47.75 14.18
N SER A 137 -20.20 46.94 14.97
CA SER A 137 -20.25 47.04 16.43
C SER A 137 -19.46 48.24 16.97
N ASP A 138 -18.34 48.60 16.34
CA ASP A 138 -17.59 49.82 16.66
C ASP A 138 -18.36 51.09 16.25
N SER A 139 -19.03 51.08 15.09
CA SER A 139 -19.88 52.18 14.63
C SER A 139 -21.06 52.45 15.58
N LYS A 140 -21.76 51.39 16.04
CA LYS A 140 -22.87 51.54 17.00
C LYS A 140 -22.42 52.06 18.37
N ARG A 141 -21.23 51.68 18.86
CA ARG A 141 -20.69 52.20 20.12
C ARG A 141 -20.36 53.70 20.03
N GLN A 142 -20.00 54.18 18.86
CA GLN A 142 -19.62 55.58 18.64
C GLN A 142 -20.84 56.50 18.50
N ASP A 143 -21.96 55.97 17.99
CA ASP A 143 -23.23 56.70 17.87
C ASP A 143 -23.95 56.85 19.23
N ASP A 144 -23.95 55.79 20.05
CA ASP A 144 -24.56 55.80 21.39
C ASP A 144 -23.86 56.75 22.38
N SER A 145 -22.55 57.02 22.18
CA SER A 145 -21.78 57.95 23.04
C SER A 145 -21.96 59.42 22.68
N THR A 146 -22.40 59.73 21.45
CA THR A 146 -22.61 61.10 20.98
C THR A 146 -23.98 61.65 21.37
N THR A 147 -24.96 60.76 21.62
CA THR A 147 -26.35 61.13 21.96
C THR A 147 -26.56 61.38 23.47
N ALA A 148 -25.57 61.09 24.31
CA ALA A 148 -25.65 61.16 25.77
C ALA A 148 -25.04 62.44 26.40
N MET A 149 -24.65 63.44 25.60
CA MET A 149 -24.20 64.77 26.02
C MET A 149 -25.23 65.84 25.67
#